data_AF-A0A176XFA9-F1
#
_entry.id   AF-A0A176XFA9-F1
#
_cell.length_a   1.000
_cell.length_b   1.000
_cell.length_c   1.000
_cell.angle_alpha   90.00
_cell.angle_beta   90.00
_cell.angle_gamma   90.00
#
_symmetry.space_group_name_H-M   'P 1'
#
loop_
_entity.id
_entity.type
_entity.pdbx_description
1 polymer ?
#
loop_
_entity_poly.entity_id
_entity_poly.type
_entity_poly.pdbx_seq_one_letter_code
_entity_poly.pdbx_strand_id
1 'polypeptide(L)'
;MAGDSLQKRQPATWRIILAFFLDFWTAFFAAGFLVATVAGGRTPEGFSLNGTPAFVAFGLMIAYFVVLGRFFGGTLWQRLLKARR
;
A
#
# COMPACT_ATOMS: atom_id res chain seq x y z
N MET A 1 8.69 25.13 -37.82
CA MET A 1 9.18 24.08 -36.92
C MET A 1 8.16 23.91 -35.81
N ALA A 2 7.29 22.90 -35.91
CA ALA A 2 6.29 22.61 -34.88
C ALA A 2 7.00 21.98 -33.69
N GLY A 3 7.14 22.73 -32.60
CA GLY A 3 7.60 22.21 -31.32
C GLY A 3 6.47 21.42 -30.70
N ASP A 4 6.40 20.14 -31.04
CA ASP A 4 5.50 19.18 -30.41
C ASP A 4 6.02 18.94 -28.98
N SER A 5 5.63 19.80 -28.06
CA SER A 5 5.88 19.59 -26.64
C SER A 5 5.06 18.37 -26.24
N LEU A 6 5.69 17.20 -26.22
CA LEU A 6 5.12 15.97 -25.68
C LEU A 6 4.77 16.22 -24.21
N GLN A 7 3.58 16.77 -23.99
CA GLN A 7 3.05 17.05 -22.68
C GLN A 7 2.83 15.69 -22.03
N LYS A 8 3.81 15.23 -21.24
CA LYS A 8 3.67 14.04 -20.40
C LYS A 8 2.41 14.26 -19.57
N ARG A 9 1.30 13.63 -19.96
CA ARG A 9 0.04 13.66 -19.22
C ARG A 9 0.37 13.19 -17.81
N GLN A 10 0.42 14.14 -16.88
CA GLN A 10 0.55 13.84 -15.47
C GLN A 10 -0.58 12.87 -15.10
N PRO A 11 -0.28 11.75 -14.43
CA PRO A 11 -1.29 10.78 -14.10
C PRO A 11 -2.40 11.45 -13.29
N ALA A 12 -3.65 11.15 -13.65
CA ALA A 12 -4.81 11.75 -13.02
C ALA A 12 -4.79 11.49 -11.51
N THR A 13 -5.01 12.53 -10.70
CA THR A 13 -4.92 12.48 -9.24
C THR A 13 -5.81 11.39 -8.63
N TRP A 14 -6.98 11.11 -9.23
CA TRP A 14 -7.87 10.04 -8.77
C TRP A 14 -7.22 8.64 -8.82
N ARG A 15 -6.33 8.38 -9.79
CA ARG A 15 -5.59 7.10 -9.90
C ARG A 15 -4.58 6.96 -8.76
N ILE A 16 -3.98 8.07 -8.34
CA ILE A 16 -3.04 8.11 -7.22
C ILE A 16 -3.78 7.86 -5.91
N ILE A 17 -4.92 8.54 -5.70
CA ILE A 17 -5.75 8.38 -4.49
C ILE A 17 -6.30 6.94 -4.42
N LEU A 18 -6.82 6.41 -5.52
CA LEU A 18 -7.33 5.04 -5.58
C LEU A 18 -6.22 4.01 -5.29
N ALA A 19 -5.04 4.20 -5.89
CA ALA A 19 -3.90 3.34 -5.62
C ALA A 19 -3.52 3.36 -4.13
N PHE A 20 -3.42 4.55 -3.53
CA PHE A 20 -3.10 4.68 -2.11
C PHE A 20 -4.13 3.98 -1.22
N PHE A 21 -5.43 4.13 -1.53
CA PHE A 21 -6.50 3.47 -0.78
C PHE A 21 -6.39 1.95 -0.88
N LEU A 22 -6.19 1.42 -2.10
CA LEU A 22 -6.03 -0.02 -2.32
C LEU A 22 -4.77 -0.57 -1.64
N ASP A 23 -3.65 0.15 -1.69
CA ASP A 23 -2.42 -0.23 -0.99
C ASP A 23 -2.60 -0.20 0.53
N PHE A 24 -3.31 0.79 1.07
CA PHE A 24 -3.61 0.86 2.49
C PHE A 24 -4.40 -0.35 2.96
N TRP A 25 -5.49 -0.69 2.27
CA TRP A 25 -6.27 -1.89 2.60
C TRP A 25 -5.47 -3.18 2.43
N THR A 26 -4.69 -3.29 1.34
CA THR A 26 -3.85 -4.46 1.09
C THR A 26 -2.82 -4.64 2.21
N ALA A 27 -2.12 -3.58 2.58
CA ALA A 27 -1.12 -3.60 3.65
C ALA A 27 -1.77 -3.88 5.01
N PHE A 28 -2.94 -3.28 5.28
CA PHE A 28 -3.69 -3.48 6.52
C PHE A 28 -4.13 -4.94 6.67
N PHE A 29 -4.77 -5.52 5.66
CA PHE A 29 -5.17 -6.93 5.70
C PHE A 29 -3.97 -7.86 5.71
N ALA A 30 -2.96 -7.62 4.87
CA ALA A 30 -1.78 -8.48 4.81
C ALA A 30 -1.02 -8.48 6.15
N ALA A 31 -0.69 -7.31 6.69
CA ALA A 31 0.02 -7.19 7.97
C ALA A 31 -0.86 -7.67 9.14
N GLY A 32 -2.13 -7.26 9.17
CA GLY A 32 -3.07 -7.66 10.20
C GLY A 32 -3.27 -9.16 10.26
N PHE A 33 -3.53 -9.82 9.12
CA PHE A 33 -3.68 -11.26 9.08
C PHE A 33 -2.39 -12.02 9.36
N LEU A 34 -1.25 -11.53 8.86
CA LEU A 34 0.06 -12.16 9.08
C LEU A 34 0.46 -12.11 10.56
N VAL A 35 0.29 -10.97 11.21
CA VAL A 35 0.53 -10.86 12.65
C VAL A 35 -0.51 -11.65 13.44
N ALA A 36 -1.78 -11.62 13.05
CA ALA A 36 -2.82 -12.38 13.74
C ALA A 36 -2.60 -13.89 13.67
N THR A 37 -2.08 -14.42 12.55
CA THR A 37 -1.71 -15.84 12.45
C THR A 37 -0.57 -16.20 13.38
N VAL A 38 0.43 -15.32 13.54
CA VAL A 38 1.62 -15.60 14.37
C VAL A 38 1.36 -15.36 15.85
N ALA A 39 0.61 -14.30 16.18
CA ALA A 39 0.31 -13.89 17.55
C ALA A 39 -0.96 -14.54 18.13
N GLY A 40 -1.67 -15.36 17.36
CA GLY A 40 -2.91 -16.02 17.79
C GLY A 40 -4.15 -15.11 17.84
N GLY A 41 -4.09 -13.92 17.24
CA GLY A 41 -5.18 -12.94 17.20
C GLY A 41 -6.23 -13.18 16.11
N ARG A 42 -6.33 -14.39 15.55
CA ARG A 42 -7.33 -14.72 14.52
C ARG A 42 -8.72 -14.85 15.14
N THR A 43 -9.70 -14.25 14.49
CA THR A 43 -11.12 -14.37 14.86
C THR A 43 -11.91 -14.95 13.68
N PRO A 44 -13.12 -15.51 13.91
CA PRO A 44 -13.95 -16.04 12.82
C PRO A 44 -14.24 -15.00 11.73
N GLU A 45 -14.36 -13.73 12.13
CA GLU A 45 -14.66 -12.59 11.25
C GLU A 45 -13.41 -11.90 10.69
N GLY A 46 -12.19 -12.28 11.11
CA GLY A 46 -10.95 -11.65 10.67
C GLY A 46 -9.80 -11.75 11.66
N PHE A 47 -9.45 -10.61 12.27
CA PHE A 47 -8.39 -10.54 13.27
C PHE A 47 -8.67 -9.49 14.36
N SER A 48 -8.14 -9.73 15.56
CA SER A 48 -8.10 -8.80 16.67
C SER A 48 -6.67 -8.74 17.21
N LEU A 49 -6.04 -7.58 17.08
CA LEU A 49 -4.68 -7.33 17.55
C LEU A 49 -4.73 -6.25 18.63
N ASN A 50 -4.31 -6.59 19.85
CA ASN A 50 -4.33 -5.68 21.00
C ASN A 50 -2.92 -5.54 21.58
N GLY A 51 -2.47 -4.31 21.86
CA GLY A 51 -1.14 -4.06 22.42
C GLY A 51 -0.02 -4.33 21.43
N THR A 52 0.99 -5.11 21.82
CA THR A 52 2.23 -5.34 21.05
C THR A 52 2.00 -5.85 19.61
N PRO A 53 1.13 -6.84 19.35
CA PRO A 53 0.80 -7.26 17.99
C PRO A 53 0.26 -6.14 17.09
N ALA A 54 -0.48 -5.17 17.64
CA ALA A 54 -0.97 -4.03 16.86
C ALA A 54 0.19 -3.12 16.40
N PHE A 55 1.16 -2.86 17.28
CA PHE A 55 2.37 -2.11 16.91
C PHE A 55 3.21 -2.85 15.86
N VAL A 56 3.32 -4.17 15.97
CA VAL A 56 4.02 -4.99 14.96
C VAL A 56 3.31 -4.93 13.61
N ALA A 57 1.98 -5.08 13.57
CA ALA A 57 1.21 -4.98 12.34
C ALA A 57 1.34 -3.58 11.72
N PHE A 58 1.29 -2.53 12.53
CA PHE A 58 1.50 -1.15 12.06
C PHE A 58 2.91 -0.95 11.50
N GLY A 59 3.95 -1.47 12.17
CA GLY A 59 5.32 -1.45 11.70
C GLY A 59 5.50 -2.19 10.36
N LEU A 60 4.85 -3.35 10.20
CA LEU A 60 4.82 -4.09 8.93
C LEU A 60 4.10 -3.32 7.83
N MET A 61 3.03 -2.59 8.16
CA MET A 61 2.32 -1.74 7.23
C MET A 61 3.23 -0.61 6.71
N ILE A 62 3.96 0.07 7.60
CA ILE A 62 4.98 1.06 7.22
C ILE A 62 6.06 0.40 6.38
N ALA A 63 6.57 -0.76 6.80
CA ALA A 63 7.60 -1.49 6.07
C ALA A 63 7.14 -1.82 4.63
N TYR A 64 5.88 -2.22 4.42
CA TYR A 64 5.30 -2.40 3.10
C TYR A 64 5.43 -1.13 2.25
N PHE A 65 4.94 0.02 2.75
CA PHE A 65 5.01 1.29 2.00
C PHE A 65 6.44 1.75 1.76
N VAL A 66 7.34 1.61 2.73
CA VAL A 66 8.74 2.01 2.62
C VAL A 66 9.50 1.12 1.65
N VAL A 67 9.36 -0.21 1.75
CA VAL A 67 10.05 -1.15 0.85
C VAL A 67 9.54 -1.00 -0.58
N LEU A 68 8.23 -0.94 -0.79
CA LEU A 68 7.68 -0.72 -2.14
C LEU A 68 7.97 0.69 -2.67
N GLY A 69 7.86 1.72 -1.84
CA GLY A 69 8.23 3.08 -2.22
C GLY A 69 9.72 3.18 -2.61
N ARG A 70 10.61 2.57 -1.81
CA ARG A 70 12.07 2.68 -1.95
C ARG A 70 12.66 1.79 -3.04
N PHE A 71 12.29 0.51 -3.09
CA PHE A 71 12.88 -0.45 -4.05
C PHE A 71 12.12 -0.51 -5.37
N PHE A 72 10.82 -0.24 -5.34
CA PHE A 72 9.93 -0.47 -6.46
C PHE A 72 9.42 0.84 -7.10
N GLY A 73 9.83 2.01 -6.60
CA GLY A 73 9.52 3.30 -7.23
C GLY A 73 8.01 3.60 -7.27
N GLY A 74 7.30 3.16 -6.22
CA GLY A 74 5.86 3.27 -6.07
C GLY A 74 5.26 2.00 -5.50
N THR A 75 4.10 2.14 -4.87
CA THR A 75 3.36 1.04 -4.27
C THR A 75 2.76 0.10 -5.31
N LEU A 76 2.26 -1.07 -4.89
CA LEU A 76 1.83 -2.14 -5.79
C LEU A 76 0.71 -1.65 -6.73
N TRP A 77 -0.27 -0.94 -6.17
CA TRP A 77 -1.40 -0.41 -6.95
C TRP A 77 -1.05 0.86 -7.73
N GLN A 78 -0.07 1.65 -7.29
CA GLN A 78 0.43 2.78 -8.09
C GLN A 78 1.07 2.30 -9.39
N ARG A 79 1.72 1.14 -9.35
CA ARG A 79 2.28 0.48 -10.54
C ARG A 79 1.19 -0.07 -11.44
N LEU A 80 0.24 -0.82 -10.87
CA LEU A 80 -0.85 -1.43 -11.64
C LEU A 80 -1.71 -0.38 -12.33
N LEU A 81 -2.03 0.72 -11.63
CA LEU A 81 -2.81 1.83 -12.16
C LEU A 81 -1.97 2.81 -12.99
N LYS A 82 -0.68 2.55 -13.25
CA LYS A 82 0.22 3.43 -14.01
C LYS A 82 0.14 4.89 -13.54
N ALA A 83 0.02 5.07 -12.22
CA ALA A 83 -0.14 6.36 -11.55
C ALA A 83 1.22 6.96 -11.11
N ARG A 84 2.32 6.46 -11.67
CA ARG A 84 3.68 6.91 -11.38
C ARG A 84 3.88 8.30 -12.02
N ARG A 85 4.09 9.32 -11.18
CA ARG A 85 4.54 10.65 -11.65
C ARG A 85 5.96 10.59 -12.19
#